data_AF-G2NNP1-F1
#
_entry.id   AF-G2NNP1-F1
#
_cell.length_a   1.000
_cell.length_b   1.000
_cell.length_c   1.000
_cell.angle_alpha   90.00
_cell.angle_beta   90.00
_cell.angle_gamma   90.00
#
_symmetry.space_group_name_H-M   'P 1'
#
loop_
_entity.id
_entity.type
_entity.pdbx_description
1 polymer ?
#
loop_
_entity_poly.entity_id
_entity_poly.type
_entity_poly.pdbx_seq_one_letter_code
_entity_poly.pdbx_strand_id
1 'polypeptide(L)'
;MRMASVWAMSNCKASIVSGEDFRHLVDNRRLAYPLAVMSSRRLLEQAEIHDGAVHERLAVALLRLVEASDGERSFDLTREDLALHIGVGRKAVSKALEQLGQDRVEAGKGRIDVIDVDGLREIVDSGARCAPRHSSSGPAAQTVPAPTVKLETRATAHMSAPARSPRGRVGFTEE
;
A
#
# COMPACT_ATOMS: atom_id res chain seq x y z
N MET A 1 8.38 -10.84 -9.36
CA MET A 1 7.13 -10.31 -9.98
C MET A 1 6.01 -10.52 -8.96
N ARG A 2 5.36 -9.45 -8.48
CA ARG A 2 4.27 -9.56 -7.50
C ARG A 2 2.96 -9.54 -8.28
N MET A 3 2.20 -10.63 -8.23
CA MET A 3 0.89 -10.73 -8.87
C MET A 3 -0.18 -10.45 -7.83
N ALA A 4 -1.23 -9.73 -8.24
CA ALA A 4 -2.42 -9.50 -7.45
C ALA A 4 -3.63 -9.94 -8.28
N SER A 5 -4.62 -10.56 -7.63
CA SER A 5 -5.93 -10.81 -8.23
C SER A 5 -6.89 -9.69 -7.83
N VAL A 6 -7.77 -9.31 -8.75
CA VAL A 6 -8.77 -8.25 -8.54
C VAL A 6 -10.14 -8.87 -8.75
N TRP A 7 -11.04 -8.62 -7.80
CA TRP A 7 -12.41 -9.13 -7.80
C TRP A 7 -13.36 -7.95 -7.58
N ALA A 8 -14.49 -7.92 -8.29
CA ALA A 8 -15.52 -6.92 -8.05
C ALA A 8 -16.39 -7.37 -6.87
N MET A 9 -16.46 -6.54 -5.82
CA MET A 9 -17.28 -6.80 -4.62
C MET A 9 -18.74 -6.39 -4.81
N SER A 10 -19.05 -5.64 -5.87
CA SER A 10 -20.38 -5.18 -6.25
C SER A 10 -20.44 -4.93 -7.76
N ASN A 11 -21.59 -4.47 -8.27
CA ASN A 11 -21.73 -4.06 -9.66
C ASN A 11 -20.73 -2.95 -10.00
N CYS A 12 -19.74 -3.25 -10.84
CA CYS A 12 -18.64 -2.36 -11.16
C CYS A 12 -18.50 -2.16 -12.68
N LYS A 13 -18.28 -0.91 -13.10
CA LYS A 13 -17.88 -0.58 -14.46
C LYS A 13 -16.39 -0.25 -14.47
N ALA A 14 -15.60 -1.09 -15.14
CA ALA A 14 -14.17 -0.91 -15.28
C ALA A 14 -13.78 -0.76 -16.76
N SER A 15 -12.61 -0.17 -17.02
CA SER A 15 -12.02 -0.10 -18.36
C SER A 15 -10.59 -0.61 -18.30
N ILE A 16 -10.22 -1.42 -19.30
CA ILE A 16 -8.87 -1.98 -19.44
C ILE A 16 -8.17 -1.18 -20.53
N VAL A 17 -6.95 -0.74 -20.24
CA VAL A 17 -6.11 0.01 -21.18
C VAL A 17 -4.82 -0.77 -21.37
N SER A 18 -4.37 -0.91 -22.63
CA SER A 18 -3.10 -1.57 -22.91
C SER A 18 -1.93 -0.74 -22.35
N GLY A 19 -0.79 -1.38 -22.08
CA GLY A 19 0.38 -0.66 -21.58
C GLY A 19 0.90 0.41 -22.56
N GLU A 20 0.67 0.24 -23.86
CA GLU A 20 1.04 1.20 -24.90
C GLU A 20 0.08 2.41 -24.92
N ASP A 21 -1.23 2.15 -24.95
CA ASP A 21 -2.24 3.22 -24.91
C ASP A 21 -2.15 4.03 -23.62
N PHE A 22 -1.86 3.36 -22.50
CA PHE A 22 -1.66 4.03 -21.22
C PHE A 22 -0.47 4.98 -21.27
N ARG A 23 0.68 4.54 -21.83
CA ARG A 23 1.86 5.41 -21.99
C ARG A 23 1.55 6.64 -22.86
N HIS A 24 0.90 6.43 -24.01
CA HIS A 24 0.45 7.53 -24.86
C HIS A 24 -0.50 8.49 -24.13
N LEU A 25 -1.45 7.98 -23.35
CA LEU A 25 -2.35 8.80 -22.56
C LEU A 25 -1.61 9.64 -21.52
N VAL A 26 -0.66 9.02 -20.80
CA VAL A 26 0.14 9.69 -19.76
C VAL A 26 0.96 10.83 -20.33
N ASP A 27 1.62 10.61 -21.47
CA ASP A 27 2.45 11.61 -22.13
C ASP A 27 1.59 12.75 -22.70
N ASN A 28 0.55 12.42 -23.45
CA ASN A 28 -0.31 13.40 -24.13
C ASN A 28 -1.10 14.29 -23.16
N ARG A 29 -1.46 13.75 -21.98
CA ARG A 29 -2.25 14.46 -20.96
C ARG A 29 -1.43 14.95 -19.77
N ARG A 30 -0.11 14.77 -19.80
CA ARG A 30 0.83 15.15 -18.72
C ARG A 30 0.43 14.56 -17.36
N LEU A 31 -0.01 13.31 -17.34
CA LEU A 31 -0.52 12.63 -16.13
C LEU A 31 0.57 12.01 -15.25
N ALA A 32 1.83 12.08 -15.66
CA ALA A 32 2.94 11.45 -14.95
C ALA A 32 3.03 11.91 -13.48
N TYR A 33 2.92 13.22 -13.23
CA TYR A 33 2.97 13.75 -11.87
C TYR A 33 1.75 13.35 -11.02
N PRO A 34 0.49 13.55 -11.45
CA PRO A 34 -0.69 13.05 -10.73
C PRO A 34 -0.62 11.55 -10.38
N LEU A 35 -0.20 10.72 -11.33
CA LEU A 35 -0.07 9.27 -11.11
C LEU A 35 1.05 8.94 -10.13
N ALA A 36 2.18 9.65 -10.17
CA ALA A 36 3.25 9.49 -9.19
C ALA A 36 2.80 9.88 -7.78
N VAL A 37 2.01 10.96 -7.63
CA VAL A 37 1.41 11.35 -6.33
C VAL A 37 0.48 10.26 -5.82
N MET A 38 -0.42 9.74 -6.66
CA MET A 38 -1.31 8.62 -6.28
C MET A 38 -0.53 7.37 -5.88
N SER A 39 0.50 7.03 -6.65
CA SER A 39 1.34 5.85 -6.37
C SER A 39 2.11 6.01 -5.05
N SER A 40 2.62 7.21 -4.77
CA SER A 40 3.32 7.51 -3.52
C SER A 40 2.38 7.45 -2.32
N ARG A 41 1.16 7.98 -2.45
CA ARG A 41 0.12 7.83 -1.41
C ARG A 41 -0.20 6.36 -1.15
N ARG A 42 -0.37 5.56 -2.21
CA ARG A 42 -0.61 4.13 -2.07
C ARG A 42 0.54 3.40 -1.37
N LEU A 43 1.79 3.77 -1.67
CA LEU A 43 2.95 3.22 -0.99
C LEU A 43 2.98 3.62 0.49
N LEU A 44 2.65 4.87 0.82
CA LEU A 44 2.53 5.32 2.21
C LEU A 44 1.43 4.57 2.95
N GLU A 45 0.25 4.40 2.35
CA GLU A 45 -0.84 3.59 2.93
C GLU A 45 -0.43 2.14 3.18
N GLN A 46 0.41 1.57 2.31
CA GLN A 46 0.93 0.21 2.46
C GLN A 46 2.08 0.12 3.49
N ALA A 47 2.86 1.19 3.64
CA ALA A 47 3.94 1.28 4.61
C ALA A 47 3.42 1.63 6.02
N GLU A 48 2.26 2.28 6.12
CA GLU A 48 1.43 2.37 7.32
C GLU A 48 0.84 0.99 7.64
N ILE A 49 1.71 0.05 7.98
CA ILE A 49 1.34 -1.04 8.86
C ILE A 49 1.01 -0.34 10.18
N HIS A 50 -0.29 -0.21 10.47
CA HIS A 50 -0.73 0.25 11.78
C HIS A 50 -0.06 -0.64 12.82
N ASP A 51 0.82 -0.06 13.62
CA ASP A 51 1.40 -0.75 14.76
C ASP A 51 0.34 -0.76 15.86
N GLY A 52 0.09 -1.92 16.47
CA GLY A 52 -1.00 -2.05 17.44
C GLY A 52 -1.69 -3.41 17.47
N ALA A 53 -2.56 -3.56 18.46
CA ALA A 53 -3.34 -4.77 18.64
C ALA A 53 -4.29 -5.00 17.45
N VAL A 54 -4.66 -6.25 17.18
CA VAL A 54 -5.50 -6.60 16.01
C VAL A 54 -6.82 -5.81 15.98
N HIS A 55 -7.44 -5.55 17.13
CA HIS A 55 -8.67 -4.77 17.22
C HIS A 55 -8.48 -3.28 16.88
N GLU A 56 -7.33 -2.69 17.23
CA GLU A 56 -7.00 -1.30 16.87
C GLU A 56 -6.81 -1.19 15.36
N ARG A 57 -6.04 -2.11 14.76
CA ARG A 57 -5.84 -2.16 13.30
C ARG A 57 -7.15 -2.38 12.55
N LEU A 58 -8.04 -3.21 13.12
CA LEU A 58 -9.37 -3.43 12.57
C LEU A 58 -10.25 -2.16 12.69
N ALA A 59 -10.22 -1.46 13.82
CA ALA A 59 -10.95 -0.20 14.00
C ALA A 59 -10.50 0.85 12.97
N VAL A 60 -9.19 1.02 12.77
CA VAL A 60 -8.66 1.94 11.75
C VAL A 60 -9.10 1.55 10.35
N ALA A 61 -9.05 0.26 10.00
CA ALA A 61 -9.49 -0.22 8.69
C ALA A 61 -10.97 0.08 8.43
N LEU A 62 -11.84 -0.11 9.43
CA LEU A 62 -13.27 0.19 9.31
C LEU A 62 -13.53 1.70 9.20
N LEU A 63 -12.82 2.53 9.97
CA LEU A 63 -12.93 4.00 9.87
C LEU A 63 -12.53 4.51 8.48
N ARG A 64 -11.44 3.97 7.92
CA ARG A 64 -11.00 4.29 6.55
C ARG A 64 -12.02 3.88 5.50
N LEU A 65 -12.71 2.75 5.71
CA LEU A 65 -13.75 2.30 4.81
C LEU A 65 -14.96 3.24 4.84
N VAL A 66 -15.38 3.68 6.02
CA VAL A 66 -16.44 4.69 6.19
C VAL A 66 -16.05 6.01 5.51
N GLU A 67 -14.81 6.47 5.66
CA GLU A 67 -14.32 7.69 5.00
C GLU A 67 -14.28 7.56 3.47
N ALA A 68 -13.82 6.41 2.95
CA ALA A 68 -13.73 6.16 1.51
C ALA A 68 -15.10 6.01 0.83
N SER A 69 -16.12 5.60 1.58
CA SER A 69 -17.49 5.40 1.09
C SER A 69 -18.43 6.56 1.44
N ASP A 70 -17.89 7.77 1.63
CA ASP A 70 -18.67 9.00 1.91
C ASP A 70 -19.64 8.85 3.10
N GLY A 71 -19.19 8.14 4.14
CA GLY A 71 -19.94 7.93 5.37
C GLY A 71 -20.85 6.70 5.38
N GLU A 72 -20.89 5.87 4.33
CA GLU A 72 -21.58 4.58 4.36
C GLU A 72 -21.02 3.71 5.49
N ARG A 73 -21.89 2.96 6.18
CA ARG A 73 -21.53 2.20 7.39
C ARG A 73 -21.80 0.71 7.27
N SER A 74 -22.45 0.28 6.19
CA SER A 74 -22.78 -1.12 5.94
C SER A 74 -21.99 -1.60 4.74
N PHE A 75 -21.29 -2.72 4.90
CA PHE A 75 -20.40 -3.24 3.86
C PHE A 75 -20.60 -4.73 3.67
N ASP A 76 -20.67 -5.15 2.40
CA ASP A 76 -20.68 -6.55 2.00
C ASP A 76 -19.26 -7.14 2.08
N LEU A 77 -18.79 -7.35 3.31
CA LEU A 77 -17.46 -7.88 3.61
C LEU A 77 -17.55 -9.11 4.50
N THR A 78 -16.75 -10.12 4.16
CA THR A 78 -16.55 -11.28 5.01
C THR A 78 -15.41 -11.04 6.02
N ARG A 79 -15.36 -11.88 7.05
CA ARG A 79 -14.21 -11.92 7.98
C ARG A 79 -12.90 -12.29 7.29
N GLU A 80 -12.96 -12.98 6.15
CA GLU A 80 -11.78 -13.31 5.35
C GLU A 80 -11.26 -12.08 4.62
N ASP A 81 -12.15 -11.25 4.06
CA ASP A 81 -11.77 -10.01 3.39
C ASP A 81 -11.08 -9.04 4.35
N LEU A 82 -11.63 -8.90 5.56
CA LEU A 82 -11.01 -8.13 6.63
C LEU A 82 -9.65 -8.70 7.05
N ALA A 83 -9.54 -10.03 7.14
CA ALA A 83 -8.31 -10.71 7.52
C ALA A 83 -7.18 -10.45 6.52
N LEU A 84 -7.49 -10.56 5.22
CA LEU A 84 -6.58 -10.22 4.13
C LEU A 84 -6.18 -8.74 4.18
N HIS A 85 -7.14 -7.86 4.45
CA HIS A 85 -6.88 -6.41 4.48
C HIS A 85 -5.93 -6.00 5.61
N ILE A 86 -6.11 -6.53 6.83
CA ILE A 86 -5.28 -6.17 7.99
C ILE A 86 -4.08 -7.12 8.21
N GLY A 87 -3.91 -8.12 7.33
CA GLY A 87 -2.78 -9.05 7.34
C GLY A 87 -2.78 -10.03 8.52
N VAL A 88 -3.94 -10.54 8.93
CA VAL A 88 -4.08 -11.52 10.02
C VAL A 88 -4.91 -12.73 9.58
N GLY A 89 -5.05 -13.75 10.42
CA GLY A 89 -5.95 -14.88 10.16
C GLY A 89 -7.40 -14.56 10.53
N ARG A 90 -8.37 -15.20 9.85
CA ARG A 90 -9.82 -15.05 10.11
C ARG A 90 -10.23 -15.16 11.58
N LYS A 91 -9.63 -16.08 12.36
CA LYS A 91 -9.92 -16.24 13.79
C LYS A 91 -9.52 -15.01 14.61
N ALA A 92 -8.42 -14.35 14.25
CA ALA A 92 -7.98 -13.13 14.90
C ALA A 92 -8.96 -11.98 14.63
N VAL A 93 -9.55 -11.93 13.43
CA VAL A 93 -10.63 -10.98 13.10
C VAL A 93 -11.87 -11.24 13.94
N SER A 94 -12.33 -12.50 14.08
CA SER A 94 -13.47 -12.82 14.94
C SER A 94 -13.25 -12.33 16.38
N LYS A 95 -12.08 -12.62 16.96
CA LYS A 95 -11.73 -12.18 18.31
C LYS A 95 -11.63 -10.64 18.40
N ALA A 96 -11.11 -9.99 17.37
CA ALA A 96 -11.03 -8.54 17.32
C ALA A 96 -12.42 -7.89 17.24
N LEU A 97 -13.35 -8.43 16.45
CA LEU A 97 -14.74 -7.97 16.40
C LEU A 97 -15.44 -8.13 17.75
N GLU A 98 -15.22 -9.24 18.45
CA GLU A 98 -15.71 -9.43 19.81
C GLU A 98 -15.13 -8.39 20.78
N GLN A 99 -13.85 -8.03 20.64
CA GLN A 99 -13.18 -7.00 21.45
C GLN A 99 -13.70 -5.58 21.17
N LEU A 100 -14.06 -5.27 19.92
CA LEU A 100 -14.67 -3.98 19.57
C LEU A 100 -16.07 -3.85 20.19
N GLY A 101 -16.79 -4.96 20.29
CA GLY A 101 -18.13 -5.04 20.86
C GLY A 101 -19.22 -4.79 19.82
N GLN A 102 -20.37 -5.44 20.02
CA GLN A 102 -21.52 -5.37 19.10
C GLN A 102 -22.14 -3.96 19.03
N ASP A 103 -21.98 -3.18 20.10
CA ASP A 103 -22.45 -1.79 20.15
C ASP A 103 -21.68 -0.86 19.21
N ARG A 104 -20.47 -1.28 18.78
CA ARG A 104 -19.62 -0.52 17.86
C ARG A 104 -19.62 -1.11 16.46
N VAL A 105 -19.53 -2.44 16.36
CA VAL A 105 -19.48 -3.15 15.09
C VAL A 105 -20.32 -4.42 15.16
N GLU A 106 -21.34 -4.49 14.32
CA GLU A 106 -22.11 -5.71 14.14
C GLU A 106 -21.57 -6.50 12.93
N ALA A 107 -21.37 -7.80 13.12
CA ALA A 107 -20.75 -8.65 12.11
C ALA A 107 -21.64 -9.85 11.75
N GLY A 108 -22.43 -9.67 10.70
CA GLY A 108 -23.29 -10.70 10.12
C GLY A 108 -22.55 -11.70 9.22
N LYS A 109 -23.33 -12.47 8.45
CA LYS A 109 -22.82 -13.41 7.44
C LYS A 109 -22.51 -12.64 6.15
N GLY A 110 -21.24 -12.29 5.97
CA GLY A 110 -20.78 -11.55 4.78
C GLY A 110 -21.17 -10.08 4.78
N ARG A 111 -21.52 -9.54 5.94
CA ARG A 111 -21.87 -8.13 6.14
C ARG A 111 -21.23 -7.62 7.42
N ILE A 112 -20.72 -6.40 7.38
CA ILE A 112 -20.16 -5.67 8.51
C ILE A 112 -20.87 -4.33 8.59
N ASP A 113 -21.44 -4.03 9.75
CA ASP A 113 -22.15 -2.79 10.05
C ASP A 113 -21.40 -2.02 11.14
N VAL A 114 -20.98 -0.80 10.82
CA VAL A 114 -20.33 0.12 11.76
C VAL A 114 -21.41 0.93 12.46
N ILE A 115 -21.67 0.60 13.72
CA ILE A 115 -22.77 1.17 14.52
C ILE A 115 -22.33 2.51 15.13
N ASP A 116 -21.15 2.53 15.75
CA ASP A 116 -20.60 3.69 16.46
C ASP A 116 -19.22 4.08 15.92
N VAL A 117 -19.20 5.10 15.06
CA VAL A 117 -17.98 5.64 14.44
C VAL A 117 -17.12 6.35 15.48
N ASP A 118 -17.72 7.06 16.43
CA ASP A 118 -16.98 7.84 17.42
C ASP A 118 -16.36 6.93 18.46
N GLY A 119 -17.07 5.88 18.90
CA GLY A 119 -16.50 4.83 19.75
C GLY A 119 -15.35 4.07 19.10
N LEU A 120 -15.34 3.90 17.77
CA LEU A 120 -14.18 3.35 17.06
C LEU A 120 -12.99 4.32 17.07
N ARG A 121 -13.22 5.63 16.92
CA ARG A 121 -12.15 6.66 17.02
C ARG A 121 -11.52 6.67 18.40
N GLU A 122 -12.32 6.56 19.46
CA GLU A 122 -11.82 6.51 20.83
C GLU A 122 -10.87 5.32 21.07
N ILE A 123 -11.13 4.16 20.45
CA ILE A 123 -10.25 2.98 20.54
C ILE A 123 -8.89 3.28 19.91
N VAL A 124 -8.90 3.89 18.72
CA VAL A 124 -7.67 4.26 17.99
C VAL A 124 -6.87 5.29 18.79
N ASP A 125 -7.53 6.31 19.31
CA ASP A 125 -6.90 7.37 20.11
C ASP A 125 -6.38 6.87 21.46
N SER A 126 -7.00 5.83 22.03
CA SER A 126 -6.57 5.22 23.29
C SER A 126 -5.42 4.24 23.09
N GLY A 127 -5.42 3.47 21.99
CA GLY A 127 -4.30 2.61 21.59
C GLY A 127 -3.03 3.41 21.29
N ALA A 128 -3.19 4.55 20.59
CA ALA A 128 -2.08 5.47 20.30
C ALA A 128 -1.44 6.11 21.55
N ARG A 129 -2.17 6.14 22.68
CA ARG A 129 -1.65 6.63 23.98
C ARG A 129 -0.90 5.56 24.77
N CYS A 130 -1.11 4.27 24.49
CA CYS A 130 -0.45 3.15 25.19
C CYS A 130 0.79 2.59 24.47
N ALA A 131 1.07 3.00 23.23
CA ALA A 131 2.35 2.69 22.59
C ALA A 131 3.49 3.40 23.34
N PRO A 132 4.58 2.71 23.73
CA PRO A 132 5.73 3.36 24.32
C PRO A 132 6.35 4.26 23.26
N ARG A 133 6.01 5.55 23.32
CA ARG A 133 6.80 6.58 22.65
C ARG A 133 8.18 6.47 23.28
N HIS A 134 9.12 5.85 22.56
CA HIS A 134 10.53 5.98 22.91
C HIS A 134 10.78 7.48 23.02
N SER A 135 10.97 7.94 24.26
CA SER A 135 11.43 9.26 24.56
C SER A 135 12.73 9.44 23.81
N SER A 136 12.69 10.04 22.62
CA SER A 136 13.86 10.69 22.05
C SER A 136 14.11 11.95 22.88
N SER A 137 14.59 11.71 24.10
CA SER A 137 15.54 12.60 24.75
C SER A 137 16.61 12.89 23.71
N GLY A 138 16.55 14.08 23.12
CA GLY A 138 17.51 14.50 22.10
C GLY A 138 18.94 14.35 22.63
N PRO A 139 19.88 13.84 21.83
CA PRO A 139 21.27 14.09 22.11
C PRO A 139 21.59 15.51 21.62
N ALA A 140 22.19 16.28 22.53
CA ALA A 140 22.81 17.55 22.27
C ALA A 140 23.58 17.55 20.93
N ALA A 141 23.45 18.65 20.20
CA ALA A 141 24.23 18.95 19.01
C ALA A 141 25.73 18.70 19.27
N GLN A 142 26.23 17.59 18.73
CA GLN A 142 27.67 17.44 18.51
C GLN A 142 27.96 18.03 17.13
N THR A 143 28.56 19.21 17.16
CA THR A 143 29.17 19.88 16.02
C THR A 143 30.24 18.96 15.44
N VAL A 144 29.95 18.32 14.31
CA VAL A 144 30.95 17.60 13.52
C VAL A 144 31.65 18.60 12.59
N PRO A 145 32.99 18.72 12.60
CA PRO A 145 33.70 19.62 11.70
C PRO A 145 33.66 19.10 10.26
N ALA A 146 33.61 20.06 9.32
CA ALA A 146 33.58 19.82 7.88
C ALA A 146 34.77 18.98 7.39
N PRO A 147 34.56 17.96 6.54
CA PRO A 147 35.65 17.33 5.83
C PRO A 147 36.06 18.17 4.61
N THR A 148 37.32 18.58 4.64
CA THR A 148 38.08 19.26 3.59
C THR A 148 38.08 18.45 2.28
N VAL A 149 37.90 19.17 1.18
CA VAL A 149 38.00 18.69 -0.20
C VAL A 149 39.38 18.07 -0.48
N LYS A 150 39.41 16.87 -1.07
CA LYS A 150 40.48 16.48 -1.99
C LYS A 150 39.87 16.04 -3.32
N LEU A 151 39.98 16.97 -4.27
CA LEU A 151 39.75 16.80 -5.68
C LEU A 151 40.95 16.01 -6.24
N GLU A 152 40.78 14.74 -6.62
CA GLU A 152 41.75 14.04 -7.45
C GLU A 152 41.14 13.73 -8.81
N THR A 153 41.60 14.49 -9.78
CA THR A 153 41.42 14.33 -11.20
C THR A 153 42.27 13.14 -11.68
N ARG A 154 41.67 12.13 -12.30
CA ARG A 154 42.40 11.32 -13.28
C ARG A 154 41.49 10.76 -14.36
N ALA A 155 41.54 11.42 -15.51
CA ALA A 155 41.17 10.85 -16.79
C ALA A 155 42.29 9.94 -17.28
N THR A 156 41.94 8.80 -17.89
CA THR A 156 42.53 8.32 -19.15
C THR A 156 41.68 7.21 -19.73
N ALA A 157 41.26 7.42 -20.97
CA ALA A 157 40.60 6.46 -21.84
C ALA A 157 41.52 5.27 -22.17
N HIS A 158 40.93 4.11 -22.49
CA HIS A 158 41.46 3.27 -23.55
C HIS A 158 40.35 2.46 -24.23
N MET A 159 40.37 2.57 -25.55
CA MET A 159 39.57 1.86 -26.54
C MET A 159 39.79 0.35 -26.50
N SER A 160 38.80 -0.43 -26.92
CA SER A 160 38.92 -1.35 -28.07
C SER A 160 37.61 -2.09 -28.37
N ALA A 161 37.15 -1.96 -29.62
CA ALA A 161 36.35 -2.95 -30.33
C ALA A 161 37.29 -4.01 -30.95
N PRO A 162 36.81 -5.23 -31.26
CA PRO A 162 36.55 -5.60 -32.67
C PRO A 162 35.28 -6.50 -32.84
N ALA A 163 34.43 -6.30 -33.84
CA ALA A 163 34.45 -6.77 -35.24
C ALA A 163 33.84 -8.18 -35.51
N ARG A 164 32.67 -8.16 -36.18
CA ARG A 164 32.11 -9.03 -37.25
C ARG A 164 32.12 -10.59 -37.15
N SER A 165 30.88 -11.16 -37.15
CA SER A 165 30.21 -12.08 -38.15
C SER A 165 30.99 -13.25 -38.78
N PRO A 166 30.42 -14.45 -39.15
CA PRO A 166 29.10 -14.62 -39.84
C PRO A 166 28.32 -15.98 -39.74
N ARG A 167 27.10 -15.99 -40.34
CA ARG A 167 26.41 -17.07 -41.10
C ARG A 167 25.90 -18.38 -40.44
N GLY A 168 24.62 -18.66 -40.72
CA GLY A 168 23.95 -19.98 -40.80
C GLY A 168 22.43 -19.79 -40.63
N ARG A 169 21.56 -19.64 -41.65
CA ARG A 169 21.14 -20.42 -42.84
C ARG A 169 20.25 -21.66 -42.53
N VAL A 170 18.98 -21.56 -42.99
CA VAL A 170 17.98 -22.59 -43.42
C VAL A 170 17.38 -23.51 -42.33
N GLY A 171 16.07 -23.82 -42.28
CA GLY A 171 15.02 -23.62 -43.27
C GLY A 171 13.59 -23.88 -42.77
N PHE A 172 12.66 -23.52 -43.66
CA PHE A 172 11.27 -23.93 -43.74
C PHE A 172 11.15 -25.42 -44.08
N THR A 173 10.15 -26.10 -43.50
CA THR A 173 9.29 -27.06 -44.20
C THR A 173 7.93 -27.07 -43.54
N GLU A 174 6.91 -26.77 -44.34
CA GLU A 174 5.51 -27.10 -44.13
C GLU A 174 5.32 -28.62 -44.26
N GLU A 175 4.50 -29.21 -43.39
CA GLU A 175 3.43 -30.16 -43.73
C GLU A 175 2.32 -30.03 -42.67
#